data_AF-A0A9P6MI03-F1
#
_entry.id   AF-A0A9P6MI03-F1
#
_cell.length_a   1.000
_cell.length_b   1.000
_cell.length_c   1.000
_cell.angle_alpha   90.00
_cell.angle_beta   90.00
_cell.angle_gamma   90.00
#
_symmetry.space_group_name_H-M   'P 1'
#
loop_
_entity.id
_entity.type
_entity.pdbx_description
1 polymer ?
#
loop_
_entity_poly.entity_id
_entity_poly.type
_entity_poly.pdbx_seq_one_letter_code
_entity_poly.pdbx_strand_id
1 'polypeptide(L)'
;MTSSSEIHVQEVLNNLNNLSKTIKRDNIESLDGSLTAAIAQHTAAAAVAAAVTAATQAQASSSVQQAQVEHDQNHVNHEELERIAQEHKQQQEHDEDPQSPTKQEQEQNKLVQETLEQSIASATAAAPAQENSVIQLDSSNSSTLATVPITAPAPPPVKPVAGSEEWHKMRRDNHKEVERRRRETINAGINDLAACIPNPDKNKGQILRQAVKYIQSIQEVHQKLTSDNETLTVTQFEREKALLEKNLVQSQLQTLVTEHDQLKRDFEALRTELEDLTESKKRQRTE
;
A
#
# COMPACT_ATOMS: atom_id res chain seq x y z
N MET A 1 -44.25 -94.19 -26.40
CA MET A 1 -42.90 -94.11 -26.97
C MET A 1 -42.78 -92.78 -27.69
N THR A 2 -42.59 -91.69 -26.93
CA THR A 2 -42.35 -90.36 -27.52
C THR A 2 -40.86 -90.24 -27.80
N SER A 3 -40.55 -89.74 -28.98
CA SER A 3 -39.35 -90.04 -29.74
C SER A 3 -38.13 -89.29 -29.19
N SER A 4 -37.00 -90.00 -29.06
CA SER A 4 -35.69 -89.44 -28.68
C SER A 4 -35.24 -88.28 -29.59
N SER A 5 -35.85 -88.15 -30.77
CA SER A 5 -35.62 -87.06 -31.73
C SER A 5 -36.23 -85.72 -31.30
N GLU A 6 -37.32 -85.72 -30.54
CA GLU A 6 -38.08 -84.50 -30.20
C GLU A 6 -37.44 -83.77 -29.00
N ILE A 7 -36.84 -84.53 -28.07
CA ILE A 7 -36.05 -83.99 -26.96
C ILE A 7 -34.81 -83.24 -27.48
N HIS A 8 -34.16 -83.77 -28.52
CA HIS A 8 -32.94 -83.17 -29.07
C HIS A 8 -33.23 -81.86 -29.82
N VAL A 9 -34.38 -81.76 -30.50
CA VAL A 9 -34.81 -80.52 -31.15
C VAL A 9 -35.17 -79.44 -30.12
N GLN A 10 -35.83 -79.80 -29.02
CA GLN A 10 -36.16 -78.86 -27.94
C GLN A 10 -34.89 -78.31 -27.26
N GLU A 11 -33.86 -79.14 -27.10
CA GLU A 11 -32.59 -78.74 -26.49
C GLU A 11 -31.79 -77.79 -27.39
N VAL A 12 -31.76 -78.05 -28.70
CA VAL A 12 -31.13 -77.16 -29.69
C VAL A 12 -31.83 -75.79 -29.74
N LEU A 13 -33.16 -75.76 -29.70
CA LEU A 13 -33.91 -74.50 -29.68
C LEU A 13 -33.70 -73.69 -28.40
N ASN A 14 -33.60 -74.36 -27.24
CA ASN A 14 -33.27 -73.69 -25.99
C ASN A 14 -31.84 -73.13 -26.00
N ASN A 15 -30.88 -73.85 -26.58
CA ASN A 15 -29.50 -73.37 -26.70
C ASN A 15 -29.40 -72.17 -27.66
N LEU A 16 -30.11 -72.17 -28.79
CA LEU A 16 -30.15 -71.00 -29.68
C LEU A 16 -30.79 -69.78 -29.02
N ASN A 17 -31.86 -69.99 -28.23
CA ASN A 17 -32.55 -68.89 -27.57
C ASN A 17 -31.71 -68.29 -26.42
N ASN A 18 -30.93 -69.12 -25.73
CA ASN A 18 -29.97 -68.64 -24.73
C ASN A 18 -28.82 -67.87 -25.38
N LEU A 19 -28.27 -68.36 -26.50
CA LEU A 19 -27.20 -67.68 -27.22
C LEU A 19 -27.64 -66.30 -27.77
N SER A 20 -28.87 -66.20 -28.28
CA SER A 20 -29.46 -64.93 -28.73
C SER A 20 -29.66 -63.92 -27.59
N LYS A 21 -30.00 -64.39 -26.39
CA LYS A 21 -30.15 -63.54 -25.19
C LYS A 21 -28.80 -63.05 -24.63
N THR A 22 -27.74 -63.84 -24.75
CA THR A 22 -26.40 -63.46 -24.32
C THR A 22 -25.80 -62.42 -25.27
N ILE A 23 -25.87 -62.65 -26.59
CA ILE A 23 -25.35 -61.71 -27.61
C ILE A 23 -26.04 -60.33 -27.52
N LYS A 24 -27.34 -60.29 -27.22
CA LYS A 24 -28.06 -59.02 -27.05
C LYS A 24 -27.70 -58.28 -25.77
N ARG A 25 -27.35 -58.97 -24.68
CA ARG A 25 -26.95 -58.32 -23.42
C ARG A 25 -25.54 -57.77 -23.52
N ASP A 26 -24.60 -58.58 -23.98
CA ASP A 26 -23.18 -58.22 -24.02
C ASP A 26 -22.91 -57.01 -24.93
N ASN A 27 -23.66 -56.89 -26.04
CA ASN A 27 -23.49 -55.79 -26.99
C ASN A 27 -24.18 -54.48 -26.54
N ILE A 28 -25.22 -54.55 -25.69
CA ILE A 28 -25.93 -53.38 -25.18
C ILE A 28 -25.24 -52.82 -23.92
N GLU A 29 -24.78 -53.69 -23.02
CA GLU A 29 -24.07 -53.28 -21.79
C GLU A 29 -22.69 -52.67 -22.10
N SER A 30 -22.01 -53.14 -23.15
CA SER A 30 -20.74 -52.56 -23.64
C SER A 30 -20.90 -51.14 -24.20
N LEU A 31 -21.98 -50.86 -24.94
CA LEU A 31 -22.23 -49.53 -25.51
C LEU A 31 -22.63 -48.51 -24.44
N ASP A 32 -23.45 -48.93 -23.47
CA ASP A 32 -23.92 -48.06 -22.39
C ASP A 32 -22.78 -47.65 -21.44
N GLY A 33 -21.87 -48.58 -21.13
CA GLY A 33 -20.66 -48.29 -20.34
C GLY A 33 -19.70 -47.32 -21.03
N SER A 34 -19.46 -47.48 -22.34
CA SER A 34 -18.57 -46.61 -23.12
C SER A 34 -19.15 -45.21 -23.33
N LEU A 35 -20.45 -45.10 -23.58
CA LEU A 35 -21.12 -43.81 -23.75
C LEU A 35 -21.19 -43.05 -22.42
N THR A 36 -21.50 -43.75 -21.32
CA THR A 36 -21.51 -43.17 -19.98
C THR A 36 -20.12 -42.70 -19.55
N ALA A 37 -19.07 -43.46 -19.86
CA ALA A 37 -17.69 -43.06 -19.59
C ALA A 37 -17.25 -41.83 -20.41
N ALA A 38 -17.63 -41.76 -21.69
CA ALA A 38 -17.33 -40.61 -22.55
C ALA A 38 -18.08 -39.34 -22.09
N ILE A 39 -19.36 -39.47 -21.70
CA ILE A 39 -20.14 -38.37 -21.12
C ILE A 39 -19.52 -37.93 -19.80
N ALA A 40 -19.11 -38.86 -18.92
CA ALA A 40 -18.47 -38.52 -17.65
C ALA A 40 -17.13 -37.79 -17.84
N GLN A 41 -16.29 -38.21 -18.79
CA GLN A 41 -15.02 -37.53 -19.11
C GLN A 41 -15.24 -36.13 -19.69
N HIS A 42 -16.21 -35.96 -20.60
CA HIS A 42 -16.50 -34.65 -21.20
C HIS A 42 -17.13 -33.69 -20.18
N THR A 43 -17.98 -34.20 -19.28
CA THR A 43 -18.60 -33.42 -18.20
C THR A 43 -17.57 -33.03 -17.14
N ALA A 44 -16.61 -33.91 -16.81
CA ALA A 44 -15.50 -33.60 -15.91
C ALA A 44 -14.56 -32.54 -16.50
N ALA A 45 -14.22 -32.63 -17.79
CA ALA A 45 -13.41 -31.63 -18.48
C ALA A 45 -14.10 -30.26 -18.54
N ALA A 46 -15.40 -30.24 -18.82
CA ALA A 46 -16.20 -29.01 -18.81
C ALA A 46 -16.33 -28.41 -17.40
N ALA A 47 -16.48 -29.23 -16.36
CA ALA A 47 -16.52 -28.78 -14.97
C ALA A 47 -15.19 -28.18 -14.50
N VAL A 48 -14.05 -28.76 -14.91
CA VAL A 48 -12.72 -28.22 -14.61
C VAL A 48 -12.47 -26.91 -15.35
N ALA A 49 -12.84 -26.81 -16.63
CA ALA A 49 -12.73 -25.56 -17.39
C ALA A 49 -13.63 -24.44 -16.82
N ALA A 50 -14.86 -24.78 -16.40
CA ALA A 50 -15.76 -23.85 -15.73
C ALA A 50 -15.23 -23.40 -14.35
N ALA A 51 -14.64 -24.32 -13.58
CA ALA A 51 -14.04 -24.00 -12.28
C ALA A 51 -12.79 -23.10 -12.42
N VAL A 52 -11.94 -23.34 -13.41
CA VAL A 52 -10.77 -22.49 -13.71
C VAL A 52 -11.23 -21.11 -14.19
N THR A 53 -12.23 -21.04 -15.05
CA THR A 53 -12.78 -19.75 -15.53
C THR A 53 -13.42 -18.97 -14.38
N ALA A 54 -14.22 -19.63 -13.53
CA ALA A 54 -14.83 -19.02 -12.35
C ALA A 54 -13.79 -18.55 -11.31
N ALA A 55 -12.73 -19.33 -11.09
CA ALA A 55 -11.63 -18.93 -10.20
C ALA A 55 -10.87 -17.72 -10.77
N THR A 56 -10.62 -17.67 -12.08
CA THR A 56 -9.93 -16.55 -12.74
C THR A 56 -10.79 -15.28 -12.73
N GLN A 57 -12.11 -15.42 -12.93
CA GLN A 57 -13.06 -14.31 -12.88
C GLN A 57 -13.25 -13.79 -11.44
N ALA A 58 -13.23 -14.68 -10.43
CA ALA A 58 -13.28 -14.29 -9.02
C ALA A 58 -12.00 -13.56 -8.57
N GLN A 59 -10.82 -14.02 -9.02
CA GLN A 59 -9.55 -13.32 -8.73
C GLN A 59 -9.46 -11.96 -9.44
N ALA A 60 -9.92 -11.86 -10.69
CA ALA A 60 -10.00 -10.58 -11.39
C ALA A 60 -10.96 -9.62 -10.68
N SER A 61 -12.15 -10.10 -10.27
CA SER A 61 -13.14 -9.29 -9.56
C SER A 61 -12.63 -8.82 -8.19
N SER A 62 -11.93 -9.67 -7.44
CA SER A 62 -11.37 -9.29 -6.14
C SER A 62 -10.25 -8.26 -6.28
N SER A 63 -9.39 -8.40 -7.29
CA SER A 63 -8.31 -7.43 -7.55
C SER A 63 -8.84 -6.06 -7.97
N VAL A 64 -9.91 -6.01 -8.78
CA VAL A 64 -10.59 -4.76 -9.16
C VAL A 64 -11.28 -4.13 -7.96
N GLN A 65 -11.98 -4.91 -7.13
CA GLN A 65 -12.60 -4.39 -5.90
C GLN A 65 -11.57 -3.88 -4.88
N GLN A 66 -10.42 -4.53 -4.76
CA GLN A 66 -9.37 -4.10 -3.85
C GLN A 66 -8.70 -2.80 -4.33
N ALA A 67 -8.42 -2.68 -5.63
CA ALA A 67 -7.92 -1.44 -6.24
C ALA A 67 -8.93 -0.29 -6.15
N GLN A 68 -10.23 -0.59 -6.25
CA GLN A 68 -11.30 0.41 -6.16
C GLN A 68 -11.53 0.88 -4.71
N VAL A 69 -11.41 -0.02 -3.72
CA VAL A 69 -11.42 0.35 -2.30
C VAL A 69 -10.19 1.18 -1.92
N GLU A 70 -9.00 0.86 -2.42
CA GLU A 70 -7.80 1.67 -2.17
C GLU A 70 -7.89 3.06 -2.83
N HIS A 71 -8.45 3.15 -4.04
CA HIS A 71 -8.72 4.41 -4.71
C HIS A 71 -9.73 5.28 -3.91
N ASP A 72 -10.83 4.69 -3.44
CA ASP A 72 -11.85 5.41 -2.66
C ASP A 72 -11.31 5.84 -1.28
N GLN A 73 -10.50 5.01 -0.62
CA GLN A 73 -9.89 5.32 0.67
C GLN A 73 -8.91 6.50 0.57
N ASN A 74 -8.15 6.59 -0.52
CA ASN A 74 -7.22 7.70 -0.77
C ASN A 74 -7.97 8.99 -1.14
N HIS A 75 -9.09 8.90 -1.85
CA HIS A 75 -9.92 10.06 -2.18
C HIS A 75 -10.59 10.66 -0.93
N VAL A 76 -11.09 9.83 -0.01
CA VAL A 76 -11.70 10.28 1.25
C VAL A 76 -10.70 11.04 2.12
N ASN A 77 -9.45 10.57 2.20
CA ASN A 77 -8.40 11.25 2.96
C ASN A 77 -8.03 12.63 2.37
N HIS A 78 -8.08 12.78 1.04
CA HIS A 78 -7.78 14.06 0.38
C HIS A 78 -8.88 15.11 0.65
N GLU A 79 -10.14 14.69 0.58
CA GLU A 79 -11.30 15.57 0.79
C GLU A 79 -11.40 16.06 2.25
N GLU A 80 -10.99 15.23 3.22
CA GLU A 80 -10.90 15.63 4.63
C GLU A 80 -9.75 16.63 4.88
N LEU A 81 -8.61 16.45 4.22
CA LEU A 81 -7.50 17.42 4.24
C LEU A 81 -7.87 18.77 3.61
N GLU A 82 -8.63 18.76 2.50
CA GLU A 82 -9.14 19.98 1.87
C GLU A 82 -10.16 20.72 2.75
N ARG A 83 -11.03 19.99 3.47
CA ARG A 83 -11.94 20.59 4.46
C ARG A 83 -11.18 21.26 5.60
N ILE A 84 -10.17 20.60 6.17
CA ILE A 84 -9.33 21.16 7.24
C ILE A 84 -8.61 22.43 6.75
N ALA A 85 -8.09 22.41 5.51
CA ALA A 85 -7.44 23.57 4.92
C ALA A 85 -8.41 24.75 4.67
N GLN A 86 -9.65 24.47 4.23
CA GLN A 86 -10.68 25.49 4.05
C GLN A 86 -11.18 26.08 5.38
N GLU A 87 -11.28 25.26 6.43
CA GLU A 87 -11.68 25.71 7.77
C GLU A 87 -10.63 26.64 8.40
N HIS A 88 -9.34 26.33 8.24
CA HIS A 88 -8.25 27.23 8.62
C HIS A 88 -8.25 28.55 7.84
N LYS A 89 -8.65 28.52 6.57
CA LYS A 89 -8.75 29.73 5.73
C LYS A 89 -9.93 30.64 6.14
N GLN A 90 -11.07 30.05 6.51
CA GLN A 90 -12.23 30.82 7.00
C GLN A 90 -12.00 31.43 8.39
N GLN A 91 -11.21 30.78 9.25
CA GLN A 91 -10.81 31.36 10.54
C GLN A 91 -9.85 32.54 10.39
N GLN A 92 -9.10 32.62 9.29
CA GLN A 92 -8.21 33.76 8.98
C GLN A 92 -8.95 34.97 8.37
N GLU A 93 -10.08 34.77 7.69
CA GLU A 93 -10.85 35.88 7.08
C GLU A 93 -11.77 36.61 8.08
N HIS A 94 -11.90 36.14 9.32
CA HIS A 94 -12.77 36.79 10.32
C HIS A 94 -12.08 37.88 11.19
N ASP A 95 -10.80 38.19 10.93
CA ASP A 95 -9.98 39.13 11.72
C ASP A 95 -9.52 40.40 10.97
N GLU A 96 -10.15 40.76 9.86
CA GLU A 96 -9.92 42.06 9.19
C GLU A 96 -11.12 43.00 9.31
N ASP A 97 -11.21 43.76 10.41
CA ASP A 97 -11.65 45.17 10.38
C ASP A 97 -11.01 45.95 11.55
N PRO A 98 -10.44 47.16 11.34
CA PRO A 98 -9.59 47.82 12.32
C PRO A 98 -10.36 48.88 13.10
N GLN A 99 -10.84 48.57 14.30
CA GLN A 99 -10.99 49.52 15.42
C GLN A 99 -11.75 48.88 16.60
N SER A 100 -11.04 48.66 17.72
CA SER A 100 -11.46 48.80 19.14
C SER A 100 -10.78 47.73 20.03
N PRO A 101 -10.30 48.06 21.24
CA PRO A 101 -9.68 47.09 22.13
C PRO A 101 -10.76 46.28 22.85
N THR A 102 -10.91 45.01 22.48
CA THR A 102 -11.91 44.11 23.08
C THR A 102 -11.31 43.36 24.28
N LYS A 103 -12.08 43.28 25.36
CA LYS A 103 -11.75 42.81 26.71
C LYS A 103 -11.20 41.37 26.85
N GLN A 104 -10.97 40.63 25.77
CA GLN A 104 -10.50 39.23 25.83
C GLN A 104 -8.99 39.08 26.08
N GLU A 105 -8.19 40.09 25.73
CA GLU A 105 -6.72 40.01 25.92
C GLU A 105 -6.28 40.27 27.39
N GLN A 106 -7.20 40.80 28.23
CA GLN A 106 -6.97 40.96 29.67
C GLN A 106 -7.29 39.69 30.47
N GLU A 107 -8.23 38.85 30.02
CA GLU A 107 -8.54 37.58 30.72
C GLU A 107 -7.49 36.49 30.44
N GLN A 108 -6.93 36.45 29.23
CA GLN A 108 -5.90 35.45 28.91
C GLN A 108 -4.57 35.74 29.64
N ASN A 109 -4.21 37.03 29.81
CA ASN A 109 -3.05 37.42 30.62
C ASN A 109 -3.26 37.20 32.13
N LYS A 110 -4.50 37.28 32.64
CA LYS A 110 -4.81 37.00 34.04
C LYS A 110 -4.72 35.51 34.37
N LEU A 111 -5.15 34.64 33.45
CA LEU A 111 -5.10 33.18 33.63
C LEU A 111 -3.67 32.62 33.56
N VAL A 112 -2.81 33.20 32.70
CA VAL A 112 -1.38 32.83 32.62
C VAL A 112 -0.61 33.30 33.86
N GLN A 113 -0.97 34.45 34.43
CA GLN A 113 -0.33 34.97 35.63
C GLN A 113 -0.76 34.22 36.91
N GLU A 114 -2.03 33.80 37.02
CA GLU A 114 -2.51 32.92 38.12
C GLU A 114 -1.87 31.52 38.09
N THR A 115 -1.62 30.97 36.90
CA THR A 115 -0.99 29.64 36.74
C THR A 115 0.50 29.66 37.12
N LEU A 116 1.18 30.80 36.93
CA LEU A 116 2.59 30.95 37.28
C LEU A 116 2.80 31.14 38.79
N GLU A 117 1.85 31.77 39.50
CA GLU A 117 1.94 31.95 40.96
C GLU A 117 1.59 30.67 41.75
N GLN A 118 0.65 29.84 41.26
CA GLN A 118 0.34 28.54 41.88
C GLN A 118 1.49 27.52 41.76
N SER A 119 2.31 27.61 40.72
CA SER A 119 3.45 26.70 40.52
C SER A 119 4.66 27.04 41.41
N ILE A 120 4.77 28.28 41.89
CA ILE A 120 5.88 28.74 42.74
C ILE A 120 5.58 28.48 44.23
N ALA A 121 4.32 28.48 44.66
CA ALA A 121 3.92 28.28 46.06
C ALA A 121 4.00 26.82 46.54
N SER A 122 4.02 25.83 45.63
CA SER A 122 4.07 24.39 45.99
C SER A 122 5.49 23.82 46.15
N ALA A 123 6.54 24.62 45.93
CA ALA A 123 7.94 24.16 46.00
C ALA A 123 8.66 24.44 47.33
N THR A 124 7.99 25.01 48.34
CA THR A 124 8.62 25.41 49.63
C THR A 124 8.18 24.63 50.86
N ALA A 125 7.52 23.48 50.74
CA ALA A 125 7.20 22.66 51.91
C ALA A 125 7.13 21.16 51.59
N ALA A 126 8.28 20.48 51.59
CA ALA A 126 8.45 19.11 52.08
C ALA A 126 9.85 18.58 51.70
N ALA A 127 10.77 18.61 52.67
CA ALA A 127 11.85 17.64 52.70
C ALA A 127 11.28 16.29 53.17
N PRO A 128 11.71 15.18 52.56
CA PRO A 128 12.45 14.23 53.36
C PRO A 128 13.75 13.81 52.67
N ALA A 129 14.79 13.68 53.49
CA ALA A 129 16.05 13.06 53.13
C ALA A 129 15.83 11.58 52.80
N GLN A 130 16.33 11.11 51.65
CA GLN A 130 16.88 9.75 51.49
C GLN A 130 17.97 9.74 50.41
N GLU A 131 19.08 9.10 50.76
CA GLU A 131 20.20 8.73 49.90
C GLU A 131 19.72 8.00 48.64
N ASN A 132 20.28 8.33 47.48
CA ASN A 132 20.38 7.32 46.45
C ASN A 132 21.66 7.47 45.63
N SER A 133 22.46 6.41 45.72
CA SER A 133 23.67 6.08 44.98
C SER A 133 23.42 6.05 43.47
N VAL A 134 24.22 6.80 42.72
CA VAL A 134 24.29 6.69 41.26
C VAL A 134 25.35 5.65 40.90
N ILE A 135 24.92 4.59 40.20
CA ILE A 135 25.76 3.59 39.55
C ILE A 135 26.37 4.24 38.31
N GLN A 136 27.70 4.30 38.27
CA GLN A 136 28.50 4.77 37.15
C GLN A 136 29.04 3.55 36.38
N LEU A 137 28.72 3.46 35.09
CA LEU A 137 29.28 2.52 34.13
C LEU A 137 30.10 3.32 33.13
N ASP A 138 31.42 3.36 33.31
CA ASP A 138 32.34 3.33 32.16
C ASP A 138 33.57 2.48 32.45
N SER A 139 34.02 1.83 31.39
CA SER A 139 35.05 0.80 31.35
C SER A 139 36.45 1.38 31.30
N SER A 140 37.25 0.96 32.27
CA SER A 140 38.65 0.49 32.16
C SER A 140 39.63 1.12 31.15
N ASN A 141 40.59 1.82 31.75
CA ASN A 141 42.04 1.58 31.71
C ASN A 141 42.87 2.10 30.51
N SER A 142 43.70 3.11 30.78
CA SER A 142 45.14 3.01 30.49
C SER A 142 45.98 3.90 31.43
N SER A 143 47.09 3.32 31.86
CA SER A 143 48.00 3.72 32.93
C SER A 143 49.01 4.76 32.48
N THR A 144 49.30 5.78 33.31
CA THR A 144 50.67 6.29 33.53
C THR A 144 50.77 6.93 34.92
N LEU A 145 51.62 6.35 35.77
CA LEU A 145 52.06 6.90 37.04
C LEU A 145 52.85 8.19 36.82
N ALA A 146 52.44 9.28 37.47
CA ALA A 146 53.32 10.39 37.81
C ALA A 146 52.93 10.95 39.19
N THR A 147 53.86 10.81 40.13
CA THR A 147 53.84 11.30 41.50
C THR A 147 53.82 12.83 41.55
N VAL A 148 52.77 13.45 42.13
CA VAL A 148 52.73 14.89 42.45
C VAL A 148 51.98 15.06 43.79
N PRO A 149 52.41 15.95 44.70
CA PRO A 149 52.17 15.84 46.13
C PRO A 149 50.76 16.29 46.52
N ILE A 150 50.28 15.70 47.61
CA ILE A 150 49.03 16.04 48.30
C ILE A 150 49.05 17.54 48.65
N THR A 151 48.32 18.33 47.88
CA THR A 151 47.94 19.70 48.25
C THR A 151 46.48 19.67 48.65
N ALA A 152 46.20 20.27 49.80
CA ALA A 152 44.92 20.31 50.50
C ALA A 152 43.68 20.55 49.60
N PRO A 153 42.49 20.05 49.98
CA PRO A 153 41.26 20.30 49.24
C PRO A 153 41.00 21.81 49.18
N ALA A 154 41.02 22.37 47.98
CA ALA A 154 40.64 23.75 47.74
C ALA A 154 39.21 23.98 48.28
N PRO A 155 38.97 25.04 49.07
CA PRO A 155 37.64 25.33 49.59
C PRO A 155 36.65 25.51 48.43
N PRO A 156 35.37 25.08 48.58
CA PRO A 156 34.36 25.30 47.55
C PRO A 156 34.30 26.80 47.23
N PRO A 157 34.11 27.21 45.97
CA PRO A 157 34.09 28.62 45.59
C PRO A 157 33.04 29.34 46.43
N VAL A 158 33.52 30.11 47.41
CA VAL A 158 32.67 30.81 48.37
C VAL A 158 31.95 31.88 47.58
N LYS A 159 30.61 31.80 47.51
CA LYS A 159 29.80 32.80 46.84
C LYS A 159 30.17 34.17 47.47
N PRO A 160 30.67 35.14 46.68
CA PRO A 160 31.14 36.41 47.23
C PRO A 160 30.01 37.08 48.01
N VAL A 161 30.36 37.76 49.11
CA VAL A 161 29.39 38.40 50.02
C VAL A 161 28.49 39.35 49.23
N ALA A 162 27.16 39.24 49.41
CA ALA A 162 26.20 40.08 48.70
C ALA A 162 26.49 41.57 48.96
N GLY A 163 26.64 42.36 47.89
CA GLY A 163 27.01 43.78 47.95
C GLY A 163 28.52 44.07 47.93
N SER A 164 29.38 43.04 47.91
CA SER A 164 30.82 43.22 47.66
C SER A 164 31.10 43.53 46.17
N GLU A 165 32.22 44.20 45.88
CA GLU A 165 32.64 44.50 44.50
C GLU A 165 32.83 43.22 43.67
N GLU A 166 33.31 42.14 44.30
CA GLU A 166 33.44 40.83 43.67
C GLU A 166 32.09 40.21 43.30
N TRP A 167 31.06 40.41 44.13
CA TRP A 167 29.70 39.98 43.83
C TRP A 167 29.11 40.76 42.65
N HIS A 168 29.32 42.08 42.59
CA HIS A 168 28.90 42.90 41.45
C HIS A 168 29.64 42.54 40.15
N LYS A 169 30.95 42.24 40.23
CA LYS A 169 31.74 41.76 39.08
C LYS A 169 31.26 40.39 38.60
N MET A 170 31.09 39.43 39.50
CA MET A 170 30.60 38.08 39.18
C MET A 170 29.23 38.14 38.49
N ARG A 171 28.30 38.98 38.98
CA ARG A 171 26.97 39.13 38.37
C ARG A 171 27.03 39.73 36.96
N ARG A 172 27.89 40.73 36.75
CA ARG A 172 28.13 41.31 35.41
C ARG A 172 28.74 40.29 34.46
N ASP A 173 29.74 39.55 34.89
CA ASP A 173 30.44 38.55 34.08
C ASP A 173 29.51 37.35 33.77
N ASN A 174 28.73 36.90 34.73
CA ASN A 174 27.71 35.88 34.51
C ASN A 174 26.64 36.34 33.51
N HIS A 175 26.14 37.58 33.63
CA HIS A 175 25.17 38.11 32.68
C HIS A 175 25.73 38.21 31.25
N LYS A 176 26.99 38.63 31.09
CA LYS A 176 27.69 38.63 29.80
C LYS A 176 27.81 37.23 29.22
N GLU A 177 28.16 36.26 30.06
CA GLU A 177 28.33 34.87 29.66
C GLU A 177 27.02 34.24 29.19
N VAL A 178 25.92 34.54 29.88
CA VAL A 178 24.56 34.13 29.46
C VAL A 178 24.23 34.71 28.09
N GLU A 179 24.46 36.01 27.89
CA GLU A 179 24.18 36.65 26.60
C GLU A 179 25.10 36.15 25.47
N ARG A 180 26.37 35.84 25.78
CA ARG A 180 27.31 35.22 24.82
C ARG A 180 26.76 33.86 24.36
N ARG A 181 26.37 32.98 25.29
CA ARG A 181 25.79 31.68 24.95
C ARG A 181 24.52 31.81 24.12
N ARG A 182 23.63 32.74 24.49
CA ARG A 182 22.42 33.02 23.70
C ARG A 182 22.76 33.41 22.26
N ARG A 183 23.74 34.31 22.07
CA ARG A 183 24.17 34.73 20.73
C ARG A 183 24.78 33.58 19.94
N GLU A 184 25.53 32.71 20.58
CA GLU A 184 26.11 31.52 19.94
C GLU A 184 25.05 30.55 19.47
N THR A 185 24.03 30.27 20.29
CA THR A 185 22.89 29.44 19.90
C THR A 185 22.14 30.03 18.70
N ILE A 186 21.89 31.34 18.71
CA ILE A 186 21.23 32.02 17.56
C ILE A 186 22.11 31.92 16.31
N ASN A 187 23.41 32.17 16.43
CA ASN A 187 24.33 32.11 15.29
C ASN A 187 24.43 30.68 14.73
N ALA A 188 24.45 29.67 15.59
CA ALA A 188 24.41 28.28 15.18
C ALA A 188 23.12 27.99 14.38
N GLY A 189 21.95 28.34 14.91
CA GLY A 189 20.68 28.13 14.19
C GLY A 189 20.58 28.86 12.84
N ILE A 190 21.15 30.06 12.73
CA ILE A 190 21.22 30.77 11.43
C ILE A 190 22.16 30.06 10.44
N ASN A 191 23.28 29.52 10.92
CA ASN A 191 24.20 28.77 10.07
C ASN A 191 23.60 27.43 9.61
N ASP A 192 22.83 26.77 10.48
CA ASP A 192 22.09 25.55 10.13
C ASP A 192 21.04 25.84 9.04
N LEU A 193 20.29 26.95 9.18
CA LEU A 193 19.39 27.41 8.12
C LEU A 193 20.13 27.69 6.81
N ALA A 194 21.29 28.34 6.87
CA ALA A 194 22.10 28.61 5.69
C ALA A 194 22.54 27.32 4.96
N ALA A 195 22.84 26.24 5.68
CA ALA A 195 23.22 24.97 5.09
C ALA A 195 22.07 24.27 4.34
N CYS A 196 20.82 24.51 4.75
CA CYS A 196 19.63 23.92 4.13
C CYS A 196 19.16 24.66 2.87
N ILE A 197 19.68 25.85 2.60
CA ILE A 197 19.23 26.72 1.51
C ILE A 197 20.25 26.68 0.37
N PRO A 198 19.81 26.64 -0.90
CA PRO A 198 20.72 26.71 -2.03
C PRO A 198 21.41 28.08 -2.10
N ASN A 199 22.74 28.07 -2.25
CA ASN A 199 23.59 29.26 -2.37
C ASN A 199 23.37 30.28 -1.23
N PRO A 200 23.72 29.93 0.01
CA PRO A 200 23.53 30.84 1.14
C PRO A 200 24.43 32.07 1.05
N ASP A 201 23.87 33.23 1.40
CA ASP A 201 24.61 34.48 1.56
C ASP A 201 25.32 34.51 2.93
N LYS A 202 26.29 35.40 3.12
CA LYS A 202 26.95 35.66 4.42
C LYS A 202 26.14 36.58 5.32
N ASN A 203 25.16 37.30 4.77
CA ASN A 203 24.31 38.22 5.53
C ASN A 203 23.16 37.47 6.24
N LYS A 204 23.10 37.56 7.57
CA LYS A 204 22.04 36.93 8.41
C LYS A 204 20.62 37.26 7.95
N GLY A 205 20.35 38.53 7.61
CA GLY A 205 19.02 38.94 7.14
C GLY A 205 18.68 38.38 5.77
N GLN A 206 19.67 38.21 4.89
CA GLN A 206 19.46 37.60 3.58
C GLN A 206 19.26 36.09 3.67
N ILE A 207 20.00 35.40 4.54
CA ILE A 207 19.78 33.97 4.85
C ILE A 207 18.32 33.76 5.24
N LEU A 208 17.79 34.55 6.18
CA LEU A 208 16.40 34.41 6.63
C LEU A 208 15.38 34.65 5.51
N ARG A 209 15.56 35.70 4.70
CA ARG A 209 14.66 35.96 3.56
C ARG A 209 14.71 34.86 2.50
N GLN A 210 15.91 34.34 2.22
CA GLN A 210 16.07 33.27 1.25
C GLN A 210 15.50 31.94 1.77
N ALA A 211 15.57 31.70 3.09
CA ALA A 211 14.95 30.54 3.74
C ALA A 211 13.44 30.52 3.49
N VAL A 212 12.78 31.66 3.71
CA VAL A 212 11.33 31.80 3.51
C VAL A 212 10.96 31.52 2.05
N LYS A 213 11.67 32.16 1.11
CA LYS A 213 11.44 31.92 -0.33
C LYS A 213 11.67 30.47 -0.72
N TYR A 214 12.70 29.85 -0.17
CA TYR A 214 13.03 28.46 -0.49
C TYR A 214 11.95 27.51 0.03
N ILE A 215 11.48 27.70 1.27
CA ILE A 215 10.37 26.91 1.85
C ILE A 215 9.12 27.02 0.96
N GLN A 216 8.74 28.25 0.57
CA GLN A 216 7.60 28.47 -0.33
C GLN A 216 7.80 27.74 -1.67
N SER A 217 8.98 27.85 -2.29
CA SER A 217 9.26 27.16 -3.55
C SER A 217 9.22 25.64 -3.42
N ILE A 218 9.69 25.08 -2.30
CA ILE A 218 9.65 23.65 -2.05
C ILE A 218 8.21 23.19 -1.82
N GLN A 219 7.39 23.98 -1.14
CA GLN A 219 5.95 23.69 -0.98
C GLN A 219 5.22 23.69 -2.33
N GLU A 220 5.46 24.69 -3.17
CA GLU A 220 4.89 24.76 -4.52
C GLU A 220 5.32 23.57 -5.39
N VAL A 221 6.62 23.23 -5.37
CA VAL A 221 7.16 22.08 -6.10
C VAL A 221 6.58 20.76 -5.56
N HIS A 222 6.47 20.61 -4.24
CA HIS A 222 5.90 19.42 -3.62
C HIS A 222 4.42 19.26 -3.99
N GLN A 223 3.63 20.33 -3.91
CA GLN A 223 2.21 20.31 -4.31
C GLN A 223 2.06 19.94 -5.79
N LYS A 224 2.90 20.50 -6.67
CA LYS A 224 2.90 20.15 -8.09
C LYS A 224 3.24 18.67 -8.30
N LEU A 225 4.28 18.16 -7.63
CA LEU A 225 4.69 16.76 -7.73
C LEU A 225 3.59 15.81 -7.25
N THR A 226 2.88 16.16 -6.17
CA THR A 226 1.72 15.39 -5.70
C THR A 226 0.62 15.32 -6.75
N SER A 227 0.22 16.46 -7.33
CA SER A 227 -0.80 16.51 -8.38
C SER A 227 -0.38 15.76 -9.66
N ASP A 228 0.88 15.89 -10.07
CA ASP A 228 1.43 15.14 -11.20
C ASP A 228 1.42 13.62 -10.92
N ASN A 229 1.71 13.21 -9.67
CA ASN A 229 1.71 11.80 -9.26
C ASN A 229 0.30 11.18 -9.27
N GLU A 230 -0.70 11.92 -8.80
CA GLU A 230 -2.11 11.51 -8.89
C GLU A 230 -2.54 11.33 -10.35
N THR A 231 -2.21 12.30 -11.21
CA THR A 231 -2.49 12.24 -12.65
C THR A 231 -1.80 11.05 -13.32
N LEU A 232 -0.54 10.79 -12.96
CA LEU A 232 0.21 9.63 -13.46
C LEU A 232 -0.42 8.31 -13.01
N THR A 233 -0.90 8.23 -11.78
CA THR A 233 -1.57 7.04 -11.23
C THR A 233 -2.86 6.74 -12.01
N VAL A 234 -3.69 7.75 -12.23
CA VAL A 234 -4.91 7.61 -13.06
C VAL A 234 -4.56 7.18 -14.48
N THR A 235 -3.57 7.82 -15.10
CA THR A 235 -3.14 7.49 -16.47
C THR A 235 -2.59 6.06 -16.57
N GLN A 236 -1.88 5.58 -15.56
CA GLN A 236 -1.39 4.21 -15.50
C GLN A 236 -2.55 3.22 -15.40
N PHE A 237 -3.52 3.47 -14.52
CA PHE A 237 -4.71 2.64 -14.39
C PHE A 237 -5.50 2.56 -15.70
N GLU A 238 -5.74 3.70 -16.36
CA GLU A 238 -6.42 3.75 -17.66
C GLU A 238 -5.66 2.96 -18.74
N ARG A 239 -4.33 3.05 -18.75
CA ARG A 239 -3.48 2.30 -19.66
C ARG A 239 -3.58 0.79 -19.41
N GLU A 240 -3.54 0.36 -18.16
CA GLU A 240 -3.66 -1.06 -17.79
C GLU A 240 -5.03 -1.62 -18.18
N LYS A 241 -6.09 -0.87 -17.91
CA LYS A 241 -7.46 -1.20 -18.35
C LYS A 241 -7.51 -1.38 -19.87
N ALA A 242 -6.98 -0.42 -20.64
CA ALA A 242 -6.97 -0.50 -22.10
C ALA A 242 -6.15 -1.69 -22.63
N LEU A 243 -5.03 -2.04 -21.97
CA LEU A 243 -4.25 -3.22 -22.31
C LEU A 243 -5.01 -4.52 -22.05
N LEU A 244 -5.76 -4.61 -20.95
CA LEU A 244 -6.58 -5.76 -20.62
C LEU A 244 -7.70 -5.95 -21.66
N GLU A 245 -8.41 -4.87 -21.99
CA GLU A 245 -9.43 -4.87 -23.04
C GLU A 245 -8.85 -5.31 -24.40
N LYS A 246 -7.68 -4.78 -24.78
CA LYS A 246 -6.97 -5.17 -26.00
C LYS A 246 -6.67 -6.67 -26.02
N ASN A 247 -6.14 -7.22 -24.92
CA ASN A 247 -5.80 -8.63 -24.82
C ASN A 247 -7.04 -9.53 -24.90
N LEU A 248 -8.16 -9.12 -24.29
CA LEU A 248 -9.43 -9.83 -24.39
C LEU A 248 -9.93 -9.90 -25.84
N VAL A 249 -9.97 -8.74 -26.52
CA VAL A 249 -10.39 -8.67 -27.93
C VAL A 249 -9.45 -9.49 -28.82
N GLN A 250 -8.14 -9.44 -28.56
CA GLN A 250 -7.16 -10.23 -29.29
C GLN A 250 -7.38 -11.75 -29.10
N SER A 251 -7.70 -12.20 -27.89
CA SER A 251 -8.04 -13.60 -27.62
C SER A 251 -9.33 -14.02 -28.34
N GLN A 252 -10.37 -13.18 -28.31
CA GLN A 252 -11.62 -13.45 -29.02
C GLN A 252 -11.42 -13.52 -30.53
N LEU A 253 -10.62 -12.61 -31.09
CA LEU A 253 -10.26 -12.63 -32.50
C LEU A 253 -9.50 -13.91 -32.87
N GLN A 254 -8.56 -14.34 -32.03
CA GLN A 254 -7.82 -15.58 -32.26
C GLN A 254 -8.77 -16.79 -32.30
N THR A 255 -9.73 -16.87 -31.36
CA THR A 255 -10.76 -17.93 -31.37
C THR A 255 -11.57 -17.90 -32.67
N LEU A 256 -12.10 -16.73 -33.05
CA LEU A 256 -12.88 -16.57 -34.29
C LEU A 256 -12.08 -16.95 -35.55
N VAL A 257 -10.78 -16.61 -35.61
CA VAL A 257 -9.90 -17.01 -36.70
C VAL A 257 -9.78 -18.53 -36.76
N THR A 258 -9.55 -19.20 -35.62
CA THR A 258 -9.46 -20.66 -35.58
C THR A 258 -10.77 -21.35 -35.96
N GLU A 259 -11.91 -20.81 -35.54
CA GLU A 259 -13.24 -21.31 -35.91
C GLU A 259 -13.49 -21.14 -37.41
N HIS A 260 -13.14 -19.99 -37.98
CA HIS A 260 -13.27 -19.74 -39.40
C HIS A 260 -12.40 -20.70 -40.23
N ASP A 261 -11.15 -20.95 -39.82
CA ASP A 261 -10.25 -21.89 -40.49
C ASP A 261 -10.72 -23.34 -40.37
N GLN A 262 -11.37 -23.71 -39.26
CA GLN A 262 -12.00 -25.01 -39.11
C GLN A 262 -13.20 -25.14 -40.05
N LEU A 263 -14.10 -24.16 -40.04
CA LEU A 263 -15.31 -24.18 -40.87
C LEU A 263 -14.98 -24.21 -42.37
N LYS A 264 -13.90 -23.51 -42.76
CA LYS A 264 -13.39 -23.56 -44.14
C LYS A 264 -12.90 -24.96 -44.53
N ARG A 265 -12.14 -25.62 -43.65
CA ARG A 265 -11.69 -27.01 -43.87
C ARG A 265 -12.87 -27.98 -43.98
N ASP A 266 -13.85 -27.85 -43.08
CA ASP A 266 -15.05 -28.69 -43.10
C ASP A 266 -15.86 -28.46 -44.38
N PHE A 267 -16.01 -27.20 -44.82
CA PHE A 267 -16.68 -26.86 -46.08
C PHE A 267 -15.98 -27.46 -47.30
N GLU A 268 -14.65 -27.38 -47.36
CA GLU A 268 -13.85 -27.99 -48.43
C GLU A 268 -14.00 -29.52 -48.43
N ALA A 269 -13.98 -30.16 -47.25
CA ALA A 269 -14.17 -31.60 -47.12
C ALA A 269 -15.56 -32.06 -47.59
N LEU A 270 -16.63 -31.39 -47.15
CA LEU A 270 -18.00 -31.68 -47.61
C LEU A 270 -18.15 -31.46 -49.12
N ARG A 271 -17.50 -30.42 -49.66
CA ARG A 271 -17.51 -30.15 -51.10
C ARG A 271 -16.85 -31.30 -51.88
N THR A 272 -15.71 -31.81 -51.42
CA THR A 272 -15.05 -32.96 -52.07
C THR A 272 -15.88 -34.24 -51.96
N GLU A 273 -16.50 -34.51 -50.81
CA GLU A 273 -17.37 -35.67 -50.62
C GLU A 273 -18.58 -35.63 -51.56
N LEU A 274 -19.20 -34.44 -51.74
CA LEU A 274 -20.29 -34.25 -52.70
C LEU A 274 -19.83 -34.53 -54.14
N GLU A 275 -18.65 -34.09 -54.55
CA GLU A 275 -18.07 -34.37 -55.86
C GLU A 275 -17.94 -35.89 -56.07
N ASP A 276 -17.33 -36.60 -55.11
CA ASP A 276 -17.11 -38.06 -55.14
C ASP A 276 -18.43 -38.86 -55.20
N LEU A 277 -19.44 -38.46 -54.42
CA LEU A 277 -20.78 -39.06 -54.46
C LEU A 277 -21.45 -38.84 -55.81
N THR A 278 -21.30 -37.65 -56.42
CA THR A 278 -21.87 -37.39 -57.74
C THR A 278 -21.18 -38.19 -58.84
N GLU A 279 -19.85 -38.36 -58.76
CA GLU A 279 -19.11 -39.23 -59.67
C GLU A 279 -19.52 -40.70 -59.52
N SER A 280 -19.61 -41.18 -58.28
CA SER A 280 -20.03 -42.56 -57.98
C SER A 280 -21.44 -42.86 -58.50
N LYS A 281 -22.36 -41.91 -58.34
CA LYS A 281 -23.73 -42.01 -58.87
C LYS A 281 -23.79 -41.96 -60.40
N LYS A 282 -22.90 -41.22 -61.06
CA LYS A 282 -22.77 -41.24 -62.53
C LYS A 282 -22.26 -42.60 -63.01
N ARG A 283 -21.23 -43.16 -62.37
CA ARG A 283 -20.67 -44.48 -62.71
C ARG A 283 -21.71 -45.61 -62.56
N GLN A 284 -22.47 -45.62 -61.47
CA GLN A 284 -23.56 -46.58 -61.24
C GLN A 284 -24.71 -46.49 -62.27
N ARG A 285 -24.85 -45.37 -62.99
CA ARG A 285 -25.89 -45.20 -64.02
C ARG A 285 -25.46 -45.67 -65.41
N THR A 286 -24.17 -45.90 -65.62
CA THR A 286 -23.58 -46.28 -66.91
C THR A 286 -23.27 -47.77 -67.02
N GLU A 287 -23.35 -48.51 -65.91
CA GLU A 287 -23.37 -49.98 -65.87
C GLU A 287 -24.83 -50.50 -65.90
#